data_AF-A0A1E1WF31-F1
#
_entry.id   AF-A0A1E1WF31-F1
#
_cell.length_a   1.000
_cell.length_b   1.000
_cell.length_c   1.000
_cell.angle_alpha   90.00
_cell.angle_beta   90.00
_cell.angle_gamma   90.00
#
_symmetry.space_group_name_H-M   'P 1'
#
loop_
_entity.id
_entity.type
_entity.pdbx_description
1 polymer ?
#
loop_
_entity_poly.entity_id
_entity_poly.type
_entity_poly.pdbx_seq_one_letter_code
_entity_poly.pdbx_strand_id
1 'polypeptide(L)'
;WDLTTNQILPYIDGFNHVSKIAALTDVEISLVRACVQNLVYYGVVTLVPIFQYCAVYSATPKLRQLTRCVGLQRQCMEFCARSSRQLPKVSDLFRMYAGMTYGSTVRDLCRRMRPQELAINERKLVLFGVLEGLIRRVYKYPITLNN
;
A
#
# COMPACT_ATOMS: atom_id res chain seq x y z
N TRP A 1 -5.66 -7.81 26.40
CA TRP A 1 -5.91 -8.17 24.99
C TRP A 1 -7.17 -9.01 24.96
N ASP A 2 -8.22 -8.53 24.31
CA ASP A 2 -9.50 -9.25 24.23
C ASP A 2 -9.38 -10.48 23.32
N LEU A 3 -10.16 -11.53 23.60
CA LEU A 3 -10.20 -12.77 22.81
C LEU A 3 -10.44 -12.49 21.32
N THR A 4 -11.27 -11.51 21.01
CA THR A 4 -11.58 -11.05 19.65
C THR A 4 -10.39 -10.40 18.96
N THR A 5 -9.55 -9.65 19.69
CA THR A 5 -8.35 -9.02 19.13
C THR A 5 -7.33 -10.08 18.69
N ASN A 6 -7.15 -11.14 19.49
CA ASN A 6 -6.24 -12.24 19.15
C ASN A 6 -6.69 -13.02 17.91
N GLN A 7 -8.00 -13.13 17.67
CA GLN A 7 -8.55 -13.78 16.47
C GLN A 7 -8.38 -12.91 15.21
N ILE A 8 -8.50 -11.60 15.34
CA ILE A 8 -8.45 -10.65 14.21
C ILE A 8 -7.00 -10.38 13.77
N LEU A 9 -6.07 -10.29 14.71
CA LEU A 9 -4.68 -9.85 14.47
C LEU A 9 -3.96 -10.63 13.34
N PRO A 10 -4.07 -11.97 13.21
CA PRO A 10 -3.40 -12.74 12.15
C PRO A 10 -3.84 -12.37 10.74
N TYR A 11 -5.05 -11.81 10.58
CA TYR A 11 -5.62 -11.48 9.27
C TYR A 11 -5.35 -10.04 8.83
N ILE A 12 -4.72 -9.22 9.70
CA ILE A 12 -4.29 -7.85 9.39
C ILE A 12 -2.93 -7.92 8.65
N ASP A 13 -2.99 -8.15 7.34
CA ASP A 13 -1.82 -8.34 6.47
C ASP A 13 -1.53 -7.12 5.55
N GLY A 14 -2.32 -6.05 5.67
CA GLY A 14 -2.25 -4.86 4.81
C GLY A 14 -2.95 -5.01 3.45
N PHE A 15 -3.57 -6.16 3.15
CA PHE A 15 -4.32 -6.42 1.92
C PHE A 15 -5.79 -6.73 2.16
N ASN A 16 -6.11 -7.38 3.29
CA ASN A 16 -7.49 -7.67 3.66
C ASN A 16 -8.17 -6.41 4.19
N HIS A 17 -9.36 -6.13 3.64
CA HIS A 17 -10.23 -5.07 4.17
C HIS A 17 -11.10 -5.62 5.30
N VAL A 18 -11.66 -4.73 6.12
CA VAL A 18 -12.43 -5.07 7.33
C VAL A 18 -13.51 -6.13 7.07
N SER A 19 -14.29 -5.98 6.00
CA SER A 19 -15.34 -6.96 5.64
C SER A 19 -14.79 -8.36 5.33
N LYS A 20 -13.61 -8.45 4.71
CA LYS A 20 -12.97 -9.73 4.42
C LYS A 20 -12.41 -10.36 5.68
N ILE A 21 -11.85 -9.57 6.58
CA ILE A 21 -11.38 -10.06 7.88
C ILE A 21 -12.54 -10.64 8.67
N ALA A 22 -13.67 -9.93 8.76
CA ALA A 22 -14.89 -10.42 9.40
C ALA A 22 -15.37 -11.77 8.86
N ALA A 23 -15.38 -11.94 7.53
CA ALA A 23 -15.73 -13.20 6.89
C ALA A 23 -14.73 -14.33 7.16
N LEU A 24 -13.43 -14.03 7.32
CA LEU A 24 -12.40 -15.03 7.61
C LEU A 24 -12.38 -15.46 9.08
N THR A 25 -12.73 -14.56 10.00
CA THR A 25 -12.74 -14.82 11.44
C THR A 25 -14.10 -15.30 11.97
N ASP A 26 -15.14 -15.28 11.13
CA ASP A 26 -16.53 -15.53 11.51
C ASP A 26 -17.00 -14.61 12.67
N VAL A 27 -16.61 -13.33 12.59
CA VAL A 27 -16.95 -12.30 13.58
C VAL A 27 -17.80 -11.22 12.90
N GLU A 28 -18.77 -10.68 13.62
CA GLU A 28 -19.61 -9.59 13.11
C GLU A 28 -18.76 -8.38 12.68
N ILE A 29 -19.07 -7.81 11.50
CA ILE A 29 -18.32 -6.69 10.92
C ILE A 29 -18.27 -5.46 11.85
N SER A 30 -19.31 -5.21 12.63
CA SER A 30 -19.39 -4.11 13.60
C SER A 30 -18.32 -4.25 14.69
N LEU A 31 -18.12 -5.47 15.20
CA LEU A 31 -17.10 -5.78 16.21
C LEU A 31 -15.69 -5.68 15.63
N VAL A 32 -15.46 -6.19 14.40
CA VAL A 32 -14.15 -6.06 13.74
C VAL A 32 -13.81 -4.59 13.51
N ARG A 33 -14.80 -3.76 13.11
CA ARG A 33 -14.62 -2.32 12.94
C ARG A 33 -14.24 -1.64 14.27
N ALA A 34 -14.93 -1.95 15.36
CA ALA A 34 -14.60 -1.41 16.68
C ALA A 34 -13.20 -1.83 17.15
N CYS A 35 -12.84 -3.09 16.93
CA CYS A 35 -11.51 -3.61 17.27
C CYS A 35 -10.41 -2.90 16.46
N VAL A 36 -10.56 -2.78 15.15
CA VAL A 36 -9.59 -2.08 14.29
C VAL A 36 -9.50 -0.60 14.66
N GLN A 37 -10.63 0.04 14.98
CA GLN A 37 -10.66 1.43 15.45
C GLN A 37 -9.83 1.61 16.73
N ASN A 38 -9.96 0.70 17.70
CA ASN A 38 -9.14 0.72 18.92
C ASN A 38 -7.65 0.51 18.60
N LEU A 39 -7.31 -0.44 17.73
CA LEU A 39 -5.91 -0.69 17.33
C LEU A 39 -5.28 0.52 16.64
N VAL A 40 -6.05 1.23 15.81
CA VAL A 40 -5.62 2.48 15.17
C VAL A 40 -5.45 3.58 16.21
N TYR A 41 -6.36 3.70 17.17
CA TYR A 41 -6.26 4.67 18.26
C TYR A 41 -4.99 4.51 19.09
N TYR A 42 -4.60 3.27 19.41
CA TYR A 42 -3.37 2.97 20.12
C TYR A 42 -2.10 2.96 19.25
N GLY A 43 -2.21 3.25 17.94
CA GLY A 43 -1.07 3.29 17.03
C GLY A 43 -0.46 1.92 16.70
N VAL A 44 -1.18 0.82 17.00
CA VAL A 44 -0.73 -0.55 16.70
C VAL A 44 -0.87 -0.87 15.21
N VAL A 45 -1.90 -0.32 14.56
CA VAL A 45 -2.21 -0.55 13.14
C VAL A 45 -2.41 0.79 12.43
N THR A 46 -2.03 0.88 11.16
CA THR A 46 -2.26 2.04 10.30
C THR A 46 -3.27 1.70 9.20
N LEU A 47 -4.19 2.63 8.91
CA LEU A 47 -5.14 2.48 7.81
C LEU A 47 -4.49 2.89 6.48
N VAL A 48 -4.52 1.98 5.51
CA VAL A 48 -4.02 2.21 4.16
C VAL A 48 -5.17 2.20 3.14
N PRO A 49 -5.12 3.04 2.08
CA PRO A 49 -6.13 3.00 1.04
C PRO A 49 -6.14 1.67 0.30
N ILE A 50 -7.34 1.16 -0.02
CA ILE A 50 -7.49 -0.07 -0.80
C ILE A 50 -6.84 0.11 -2.18
N PHE A 51 -5.98 -0.84 -2.55
CA PHE A 51 -5.33 -0.88 -3.86
C PHE A 51 -6.37 -1.01 -4.98
N GLN A 52 -6.31 -0.11 -5.96
CA GLN A 52 -7.15 -0.11 -7.14
C GLN A 52 -6.29 0.30 -8.34
N TYR A 53 -6.40 -0.42 -9.47
CA TYR A 53 -5.66 -0.07 -10.68
C TYR A 53 -6.05 1.29 -11.25
N CYS A 54 -7.28 1.76 -11.01
CA CYS A 54 -7.75 3.08 -11.42
C CYS A 54 -7.31 4.21 -10.48
N ALA A 55 -6.67 3.89 -9.36
CA ALA A 55 -6.17 4.91 -8.45
C ALA A 55 -4.97 5.63 -9.07
N VAL A 56 -4.80 6.89 -8.68
CA VAL A 56 -3.66 7.74 -9.05
C VAL A 56 -2.81 7.94 -7.79
N TYR A 57 -1.51 7.79 -7.94
CA TYR A 57 -0.54 8.05 -6.90
C TYR A 57 0.47 9.08 -7.39
N SER A 58 1.09 9.80 -6.46
CA SER A 58 2.15 10.74 -6.74
C SER A 58 3.31 10.52 -5.78
N ALA A 59 4.53 10.54 -6.31
CA ALA A 59 5.75 10.48 -5.51
C ALA A 59 5.86 11.67 -4.56
N THR A 60 6.32 11.42 -3.33
CA THR A 60 6.60 12.46 -2.34
C THR A 60 8.10 12.82 -2.37
N PRO A 61 8.50 13.97 -1.79
CA PRO A 61 9.92 14.30 -1.61
C PRO A 61 10.70 13.25 -0.80
N LYS A 62 10.00 12.46 0.03
CA LYS A 62 10.58 11.37 0.83
C LYS A 62 11.11 10.23 -0.06
N LEU A 63 10.69 10.14 -1.32
CA LEU A 63 11.26 9.20 -2.29
C LEU A 63 12.79 9.32 -2.42
N ARG A 64 13.36 10.50 -2.18
CA ARG A 64 14.82 10.70 -2.14
C ARG A 64 15.51 9.87 -1.05
N GLN A 65 14.81 9.46 0.00
CA GLN A 65 15.37 8.59 1.04
C GLN A 65 15.63 7.18 0.52
N LEU A 66 14.87 6.73 -0.49
CA LEU A 66 15.07 5.42 -1.12
C LEU A 66 16.46 5.30 -1.76
N THR A 67 17.08 6.40 -2.22
CA THR A 67 18.44 6.36 -2.77
C THR A 67 19.52 6.50 -1.71
N ARG A 68 19.21 7.12 -0.56
CA ARG A 68 20.19 7.43 0.49
C ARG A 68 20.30 6.37 1.57
N CYS A 69 19.22 5.62 1.85
CA CYS A 69 19.17 4.66 2.94
C CYS A 69 19.19 3.21 2.42
N VAL A 70 20.29 2.50 2.68
CA VAL A 70 20.47 1.09 2.27
C VAL A 70 19.50 0.16 2.99
N GLY A 71 19.15 0.46 4.26
CA GLY A 71 18.16 -0.32 5.01
C GLY A 71 16.78 -0.28 4.36
N LEU A 72 16.33 0.92 3.99
CA LEU A 72 15.06 1.12 3.29
C LEU A 72 15.06 0.46 1.91
N GLN A 73 16.18 0.50 1.18
CA GLN A 73 16.32 -0.20 -0.10
C GLN A 73 16.12 -1.71 0.06
N ARG A 74 16.77 -2.32 1.05
CA ARG A 74 16.67 -3.76 1.30
C ARG A 74 15.23 -4.16 1.63
N GLN A 75 14.60 -3.45 2.57
CA GLN A 75 13.20 -3.68 2.94
C GLN A 75 12.26 -3.50 1.74
N CYS A 76 12.48 -2.46 0.92
CA CYS A 76 11.68 -2.22 -0.28
C CYS A 76 11.85 -3.35 -1.30
N MET A 77 13.07 -3.84 -1.54
CA MET A 77 13.33 -4.94 -2.46
C MET A 77 12.67 -6.24 -2.02
N GLU A 78 12.85 -6.62 -0.76
CA GLU A 78 12.30 -7.85 -0.19
C GLU A 78 10.77 -7.80 -0.15
N PHE A 79 10.19 -6.67 0.28
CA PHE A 79 8.74 -6.54 0.37
C PHE A 79 8.09 -6.47 -1.01
N CYS A 80 8.67 -5.72 -1.96
CA CYS A 80 8.08 -5.52 -3.29
C CYS A 80 8.35 -6.69 -4.24
N ALA A 81 9.18 -7.66 -3.86
CA ALA A 81 9.49 -8.81 -4.70
C ALA A 81 8.24 -9.64 -5.01
N ARG A 82 8.13 -10.04 -6.28
CA ARG A 82 7.11 -10.97 -6.76
C ARG A 82 7.35 -12.39 -6.22
N SER A 83 8.61 -12.79 -6.07
CA SER A 83 9.03 -14.08 -5.53
C SER A 83 10.29 -13.92 -4.69
N SER A 84 10.45 -14.71 -3.63
CA SER A 84 11.66 -14.74 -2.81
C SER A 84 12.91 -15.17 -3.59
N ARG A 85 12.75 -15.79 -4.76
CA ARG A 85 13.85 -16.24 -5.62
C ARG A 85 14.44 -15.14 -6.49
N GLN A 86 13.68 -14.08 -6.79
CA GLN A 86 14.11 -13.02 -7.69
C GLN A 86 13.74 -11.66 -7.10
N LEU A 87 14.76 -10.93 -6.65
CA LEU A 87 14.60 -9.60 -6.09
C LEU A 87 14.65 -8.54 -7.21
N PRO A 88 13.77 -7.53 -7.16
CA PRO A 88 13.80 -6.41 -8.09
C PRO A 88 15.02 -5.51 -7.80
N LYS A 89 15.50 -4.79 -8.82
CA LYS A 89 16.58 -3.81 -8.63
C LYS A 89 16.02 -2.53 -8.01
N VAL A 90 16.80 -1.90 -7.13
CA VAL A 90 16.45 -0.58 -6.54
C VAL A 90 16.18 0.47 -7.62
N SER A 91 16.96 0.46 -8.70
CA SER A 91 16.77 1.37 -9.84
C SER A 91 15.39 1.25 -10.48
N ASP A 92 14.87 0.02 -10.57
CA ASP A 92 13.59 -0.25 -11.22
C ASP A 92 12.42 0.12 -10.29
N LEU A 93 12.55 -0.17 -8.99
CA LEU A 93 11.63 0.31 -7.96
C LEU A 93 11.55 1.84 -7.93
N PHE A 94 12.70 2.50 -7.92
CA PHE A 94 12.78 3.96 -7.97
C PHE A 94 12.14 4.51 -9.24
N ARG A 95 12.42 3.90 -10.40
CA ARG A 95 11.82 4.30 -11.68
C ARG A 95 10.30 4.13 -11.67
N MET A 96 9.78 3.06 -11.06
CA MET A 96 8.35 2.86 -10.90
C MET A 96 7.72 3.95 -10.01
N TYR A 97 8.32 4.27 -8.86
CA TYR A 97 7.82 5.34 -8.00
C TYR A 97 7.90 6.71 -8.66
N ALA A 98 9.04 7.04 -9.28
CA ALA A 98 9.22 8.30 -10.01
C ALA A 98 8.26 8.44 -11.21
N GLY A 99 7.85 7.32 -11.79
CA GLY A 99 6.85 7.28 -12.86
C GLY A 99 5.41 7.55 -12.42
N MET A 100 5.13 7.61 -11.11
CA MET A 100 3.81 7.93 -10.56
C MET A 100 3.58 9.45 -10.56
N THR A 101 2.85 9.92 -11.56
CA THR A 101 2.55 11.34 -11.76
C THR A 101 1.05 11.63 -11.70
N TYR A 102 0.70 12.90 -11.49
CA TYR A 102 -0.69 13.35 -11.62
C TYR A 102 -1.22 13.02 -13.01
N GLY A 103 -2.41 12.41 -13.09
CA GLY A 103 -3.08 12.08 -14.36
C GLY A 103 -2.82 10.66 -14.88
N SER A 104 -1.77 9.96 -14.43
CA SER A 104 -1.53 8.55 -14.79
C SER A 104 -2.05 7.61 -13.71
N THR A 105 -2.87 6.63 -14.09
CA THR A 105 -3.33 5.61 -13.13
C THR A 105 -2.26 4.54 -12.90
N VAL A 106 -2.38 3.76 -11.82
CA VAL A 106 -1.53 2.57 -11.61
C VAL A 106 -1.60 1.62 -12.81
N ARG A 107 -2.79 1.49 -13.42
CA ARG A 107 -2.99 0.69 -14.64
C ARG A 107 -2.08 1.14 -15.77
N ASP A 108 -2.04 2.44 -16.05
CA ASP A 108 -1.26 3.00 -17.15
C ASP A 108 0.25 2.87 -16.87
N LEU A 109 0.64 3.09 -15.61
CA LEU A 109 2.01 2.85 -15.17
C LEU A 109 2.43 1.40 -15.38
N CYS A 110 1.61 0.44 -14.97
CA CYS A 110 1.90 -0.99 -15.13
C CYS A 110 1.99 -1.41 -16.61
N ARG A 111 1.18 -0.80 -17.50
CA ARG A 111 1.28 -1.05 -18.95
C ARG A 111 2.59 -0.54 -19.55
N ARG A 112 3.05 0.65 -19.12
CA ARG A 112 4.29 1.27 -19.60
C ARG A 112 5.54 0.56 -19.07
N MET A 113 5.53 0.20 -17.79
CA MET A 113 6.72 -0.27 -17.07
C MET A 113 6.82 -1.78 -16.92
N ARG A 114 5.72 -2.51 -17.17
CA ARG A 114 5.60 -3.98 -17.09
C ARG A 114 6.28 -4.56 -15.82
N PRO A 115 5.73 -4.31 -14.62
CA PRO A 115 6.34 -4.73 -13.35
C PRO A 115 6.63 -6.23 -13.26
N GLN A 116 5.91 -7.06 -14.03
CA GLN A 116 6.10 -8.50 -14.11
C GLN A 116 7.49 -8.88 -14.63
N GLU A 117 7.99 -8.16 -15.65
CA GLU A 117 9.32 -8.37 -16.23
C GLU A 117 10.44 -7.92 -15.26
N LEU A 118 10.10 -7.01 -14.34
CA LEU A 118 11.01 -6.44 -13.34
C LEU A 118 11.02 -7.20 -12.00
N ALA A 119 10.30 -8.33 -11.91
CA ALA A 119 10.08 -9.07 -10.66
C ALA A 119 9.42 -8.26 -9.53
N ILE A 120 8.65 -7.22 -9.88
CA ILE A 120 7.96 -6.34 -8.93
C ILE A 120 6.50 -6.79 -8.79
N ASN A 121 6.02 -6.86 -7.55
CA ASN A 121 4.59 -6.97 -7.25
C ASN A 121 4.01 -5.56 -7.05
N GLU A 122 3.13 -5.14 -7.96
CA GLU A 122 2.57 -3.78 -7.97
C GLU A 122 1.71 -3.46 -6.73
N ARG A 123 1.03 -4.46 -6.15
CA ARG A 123 0.22 -4.27 -4.95
C ARG A 123 1.11 -4.03 -3.74
N LYS A 124 2.15 -4.85 -3.58
CA LYS A 124 3.13 -4.69 -2.50
C LYS A 124 3.92 -3.38 -2.65
N LEU A 125 4.28 -3.01 -3.88
CA LEU A 125 4.94 -1.74 -4.18
C LEU A 125 4.13 -0.53 -3.71
N VAL A 126 2.83 -0.50 -4.04
CA VAL A 126 1.95 0.59 -3.62
C VAL A 126 1.76 0.59 -2.11
N LEU A 127 1.53 -0.58 -1.50
CA LEU A 127 1.37 -0.70 -0.05
C LEU A 127 2.61 -0.18 0.70
N PHE A 128 3.79 -0.67 0.35
CA PHE A 128 5.06 -0.23 0.94
C PHE A 128 5.27 1.27 0.73
N GLY A 129 5.03 1.76 -0.48
CA GLY A 129 5.21 3.17 -0.79
C GLY A 129 4.28 4.08 0.01
N VAL A 130 3.05 3.65 0.30
CA VAL A 130 2.12 4.41 1.15
C VAL A 130 2.53 4.33 2.62
N LEU A 131 2.88 3.16 3.13
CA LEU A 131 3.30 2.96 4.52
C LEU A 131 4.56 3.77 4.86
N GLU A 132 5.56 3.72 3.98
CA GLU A 132 6.81 4.47 4.14
C GLU A 132 6.67 5.95 3.74
N GLY A 133 5.51 6.38 3.24
CA GLY A 133 5.26 7.75 2.80
C GLY A 133 6.07 8.18 1.57
N LEU A 134 6.56 7.22 0.77
CA LEU A 134 7.25 7.46 -0.51
C LEU A 134 6.29 7.93 -1.60
N ILE A 135 5.03 7.51 -1.52
CA ILE A 135 3.96 7.92 -2.41
C ILE A 135 2.71 8.31 -1.62
N ARG A 136 1.90 9.18 -2.20
CA ARG A 136 0.58 9.54 -1.67
C ARG A 136 -0.49 9.27 -2.70
N ARG A 137 -1.68 8.87 -2.25
CA ARG A 137 -2.85 8.72 -3.12
C ARG A 137 -3.41 10.10 -3.47
N VAL A 138 -3.75 10.29 -4.74
CA VAL A 138 -4.40 11.50 -5.25
C VAL A 138 -5.89 11.21 -5.38
N TYR A 139 -6.70 11.92 -4.59
CA TYR A 139 -8.15 11.86 -4.67
C TYR A 139 -8.68 13.04 -5.50
N LYS A 140 -9.74 12.78 -6.26
CA LYS A 140 -10.47 13.80 -7.02
C LYS A 140 -11.81 14.00 -6.31
N TYR A 141 -12.11 15.24 -5.99
CA TYR A 141 -13.39 15.62 -5.38
C TYR A 141 -14.09 16.63 -6.31
N PRO A 142 -15.39 16.46 -6.59
CA PRO A 142 -16.14 17.45 -7.35
C PRO A 142 -16.21 18.74 -6.54
N ILE A 143 -16.03 19.88 -7.22
CA ILE A 143 -16.25 21.20 -6.65
C ILE A 143 -17.44 21.85 -7.37
N THR A 144 -18.37 22.40 -6.61
CA THR A 144 -19.42 23.26 -7.14
C THR A 144 -18.84 24.66 -7.33
N LEU A 145 -18.81 25.12 -8.57
CA LEU A 145 -18.49 26.51 -8.88
C LEU A 145 -19.80 27.29 -8.77
N ASN A 146 -19.96 28.07 -7.70
CA ASN A 146 -21.07 29.01 -7.61
C ASN A 146 -20.81 30.13 -8.62
N ASN A 147 -21.71 30.28 -9.59
CA ASN A 147 -21.72 31.35 -10.58
C ASN A 147 -22.56 32.51 -10.07
#